data_AF-A0A7S2W3Y8-F1
#
_entry.id   AF-A0A7S2W3Y8-F1
#
_cell.length_a   1.000
_cell.length_b   1.000
_cell.length_c   1.000
_cell.angle_alpha   90.00
_cell.angle_beta   90.00
_cell.angle_gamma   90.00
#
_symmetry.space_group_name_H-M   'P 1'
#
loop_
_entity.id
_entity.type
_entity.pdbx_description
1 polymer ?
#
loop_
_entity_poly.entity_id
_entity_poly.type
_entity_poly.pdbx_seq_one_letter_code
_entity_poly.pdbx_strand_id
1 'polypeptide(L)'
;MMSFLLKSALLLSAALVASGDSAFFPRTTVSSNAVSASSVFGISRGGGLFGKKDEDSAALAEAPVEGEMYPPMTKEEVEEWLAHIPIFAVTDSNGAGVVLRPDNDTSVFYFFMSPQMANSTLQTLQESNENLDLKISAFSLGKIWFKILNSETDNEIMLKPPGSDEDGEAIKGVQYRLVPDTRDLMGARMLLTMDPEDGEKLKEGGSLTAEDAQAAIKKAMTESPKFKDNFNEIPVFMIGQMRMMKPAEDGAVDTESGQQILPMYFSLQNMIATWQQFMSKQTEAQGMEPAISLMDLNELVQKMQEESEIDFRNVLLIPPVPMAAGGPAATQVPNDVDPMAQMGGDTLGDL
;
A
#
# COMPACT_ATOMS: atom_id res chain seq x y z
N MET A 1 -45.95 -16.27 -28.58
CA MET A 1 -45.73 -14.82 -28.43
C MET A 1 -46.09 -14.43 -27.00
N MET A 2 -45.12 -14.41 -26.10
CA MET A 2 -45.27 -13.89 -24.74
C MET A 2 -44.05 -13.02 -24.47
N SER A 3 -44.29 -11.74 -24.26
CA SER A 3 -43.32 -10.71 -23.93
C SER A 3 -43.32 -10.57 -22.41
N PHE A 4 -42.20 -10.89 -21.76
CA PHE A 4 -41.97 -10.57 -20.35
C PHE A 4 -40.92 -9.47 -20.30
N LEU A 5 -41.40 -8.24 -20.06
CA LEU A 5 -40.61 -7.05 -19.77
C LEU A 5 -40.60 -6.87 -18.25
N LEU A 6 -39.53 -7.31 -17.58
CA LEU A 6 -39.28 -6.97 -16.19
C LEU A 6 -38.40 -5.72 -16.16
N LYS A 7 -38.95 -4.60 -15.69
CA LYS A 7 -38.21 -3.39 -15.37
C LYS A 7 -37.83 -3.46 -13.89
N SER A 8 -36.54 -3.58 -13.60
CA SER A 8 -36.02 -3.35 -12.24
C SER A 8 -35.35 -1.98 -12.20
N ALA A 9 -35.93 -1.10 -11.40
CA ALA A 9 -35.32 0.15 -10.98
C ALA A 9 -34.72 -0.10 -9.59
N LEU A 10 -33.43 0.14 -9.40
CA LEU A 10 -32.80 0.14 -8.09
C LEU A 10 -32.36 1.56 -7.74
N LEU A 11 -32.86 2.04 -6.61
CA LEU A 11 -32.55 3.32 -5.99
C LEU A 11 -31.36 3.13 -5.05
N LEU A 12 -30.33 3.96 -5.20
CA LEU A 12 -29.17 3.97 -4.31
C LEU A 12 -29.45 4.88 -3.11
N SER A 13 -29.34 4.36 -1.88
CA SER A 13 -29.30 5.13 -0.65
C SER A 13 -28.15 4.64 0.22
N ALA A 14 -27.28 5.57 0.62
CA ALA A 14 -26.12 5.31 1.47
C ALA A 14 -26.51 5.30 2.95
N ALA A 15 -26.06 4.30 3.70
CA ALA A 15 -26.08 4.31 5.16
C ALA A 15 -24.75 3.77 5.71
N LEU A 16 -24.15 4.57 6.59
CA LEU A 16 -22.90 4.32 7.31
C LEU A 16 -23.27 3.80 8.70
N VAL A 17 -22.76 2.66 9.14
CA VAL A 17 -22.85 2.22 10.55
C VAL A 17 -21.45 1.90 11.06
N ALA A 18 -21.08 2.61 12.13
CA ALA A 18 -19.88 2.38 12.91
C ALA A 18 -20.17 1.40 14.05
N SER A 19 -19.19 0.58 14.40
CA SER A 19 -19.16 -0.18 15.66
C SER A 19 -17.72 -0.19 16.16
N GLY A 20 -17.52 0.30 17.38
CA GLY A 20 -16.22 0.48 18.01
C GLY A 20 -15.82 -0.62 19.00
N ASP A 21 -14.62 -0.40 19.54
CA ASP A 21 -13.94 -1.02 20.69
C ASP A 21 -13.34 -2.43 20.58
N SER A 22 -12.00 -2.49 20.55
CA SER A 22 -11.21 -2.85 21.74
C SER A 22 -9.70 -2.67 21.50
N ALA A 23 -9.10 -1.73 22.21
CA ALA A 23 -7.65 -1.52 22.27
C ALA A 23 -7.07 -2.17 23.54
N PHE A 24 -6.01 -2.96 23.40
CA PHE A 24 -5.17 -3.42 24.50
C PHE A 24 -3.69 -3.33 24.09
N PHE A 25 -2.98 -2.29 24.54
CA PHE A 25 -1.52 -2.29 24.59
C PHE A 25 -1.05 -1.71 25.93
N PRO A 26 -0.06 -2.34 26.59
CA PRO A 26 0.45 -1.87 27.87
C PRO A 26 1.33 -0.62 27.69
N ARG A 27 1.11 0.36 28.58
CA ARG A 27 1.79 1.65 28.68
C ARG A 27 3.11 1.48 29.44
N THR A 28 4.23 1.92 28.87
CA THR A 28 5.50 2.12 29.59
C THR A 28 5.92 3.57 29.41
N THR A 29 6.02 4.31 30.51
CA THR A 29 6.42 5.72 30.57
C THR A 29 7.94 5.85 30.62
N VAL A 30 8.54 6.60 29.70
CA VAL A 30 9.92 7.09 29.83
C VAL A 30 9.95 8.56 29.44
N SER A 31 10.62 9.35 30.29
CA SER A 31 10.84 10.78 30.17
C SER A 31 12.19 11.03 29.48
N SER A 32 12.27 11.98 28.54
CA SER A 32 13.55 12.43 28.00
C SER A 32 13.54 13.87 27.50
N ASN A 33 14.64 14.55 27.81
CA ASN A 33 15.01 15.92 27.47
C ASN A 33 15.37 16.09 25.98
N ALA A 34 15.16 17.31 25.47
CA ALA A 34 15.44 17.73 24.10
C ALA A 34 16.92 17.97 23.82
N VAL A 35 17.42 17.45 22.69
CA VAL A 35 18.61 17.95 21.98
C VAL A 35 18.34 17.91 20.47
N SER A 36 18.64 19.02 19.80
CA SER A 36 18.40 19.29 18.38
C SER A 36 19.47 18.64 17.49
N ALA A 37 19.06 18.03 16.38
CA ALA A 37 19.95 17.57 15.31
C ALA A 37 19.33 17.86 13.94
N SER A 38 20.14 18.46 13.07
CA SER A 38 19.83 18.99 11.74
C SER A 38 19.53 17.89 10.71
N SER A 39 18.42 18.07 10.00
CA SER A 39 17.90 17.19 8.95
C SER A 39 18.53 17.49 7.59
N VAL A 40 19.06 16.47 6.93
CA VAL A 40 19.49 16.48 5.52
C VAL A 40 18.63 15.42 4.83
N PHE A 41 17.80 15.86 3.88
CA PHE A 41 16.68 15.16 3.22
C PHE A 41 15.40 14.97 4.06
N GLY A 42 14.73 16.09 4.31
CA GLY A 42 13.29 16.13 4.56
C GLY A 42 12.63 17.02 3.53
N ILE A 43 11.46 16.62 3.04
CA ILE A 43 10.54 17.54 2.36
C ILE A 43 10.31 18.70 3.34
N SER A 44 10.76 19.90 2.96
CA SER A 44 10.47 21.13 3.71
C SER A 44 8.96 21.28 3.82
N ARG A 45 8.40 20.92 4.98
CA ARG A 45 7.04 21.29 5.38
C ARG A 45 6.98 22.82 5.35
N GLY A 46 6.26 23.36 4.37
CA GLY A 46 6.19 24.79 4.08
C GLY A 46 5.67 25.58 5.27
N GLY A 47 6.54 26.38 5.88
CA GLY A 47 6.21 27.42 6.85
C GLY A 47 6.14 28.78 6.16
N GLY A 48 4.99 29.43 6.30
CA GLY A 48 4.64 30.71 5.70
C GLY A 48 5.66 31.83 5.93
N LEU A 49 5.84 32.59 4.85
CA LEU A 49 6.88 33.56 4.58
C LEU A 49 6.38 34.98 4.92
N PHE A 50 6.24 35.31 6.20
CA PHE A 50 6.00 36.69 6.66
C PHE A 50 6.72 36.98 7.98
N GLY A 51 7.83 37.70 7.92
CA GLY A 51 8.38 38.34 9.12
C GLY A 51 9.88 38.62 9.11
N LYS A 52 10.21 39.87 8.78
CA LYS A 52 11.40 40.63 9.24
C LYS A 52 12.76 40.38 8.55
N LYS A 53 12.98 41.27 7.59
CA LYS A 53 14.22 41.99 7.25
C LYS A 53 15.15 42.23 8.45
N ASP A 54 16.39 41.74 8.33
CA ASP A 54 17.61 42.43 8.76
C ASP A 54 18.77 42.00 7.83
N GLU A 55 19.47 43.01 7.31
CA GLU A 55 20.68 42.89 6.49
C GLU A 55 21.88 42.69 7.43
N ASP A 56 22.67 41.62 7.26
CA ASP A 56 24.14 41.69 7.29
C ASP A 56 24.80 40.32 6.99
N SER A 57 25.48 40.30 5.84
CA SER A 57 26.75 39.62 5.51
C SER A 57 27.14 38.31 6.23
N ALA A 58 27.05 37.20 5.50
CA ALA A 58 28.18 36.28 5.28
C ALA A 58 27.82 35.31 4.15
N ALA A 59 28.43 35.52 2.98
CA ALA A 59 28.44 34.54 1.91
C ALA A 59 29.25 33.31 2.36
N LEU A 60 28.58 32.35 2.98
CA LEU A 60 29.05 30.97 2.99
C LEU A 60 28.66 30.37 1.64
N ALA A 61 29.66 30.26 0.79
CA ALA A 61 29.61 29.37 -0.36
C ALA A 61 29.45 27.93 0.16
N GLU A 62 28.21 27.48 0.32
CA GLU A 62 27.91 26.06 0.28
C GLU A 62 28.13 25.61 -1.16
N ALA A 63 29.31 25.05 -1.41
CA ALA A 63 29.51 24.24 -2.60
C ALA A 63 28.47 23.11 -2.57
N PRO A 64 27.69 22.91 -3.64
CA PRO A 64 26.84 21.73 -3.73
C PRO A 64 27.77 20.52 -3.67
N VAL A 65 27.51 19.60 -2.74
CA VAL A 65 28.05 18.26 -2.87
C VAL A 65 27.46 17.75 -4.18
N GLU A 66 28.29 17.64 -5.23
CA GLU A 66 27.93 16.92 -6.45
C GLU A 66 27.61 15.49 -6.00
N GLY A 67 26.33 15.24 -5.69
CA GLY A 67 25.83 13.92 -5.38
C GLY A 67 26.07 13.06 -6.62
N GLU A 68 26.73 11.92 -6.46
CA GLU A 68 26.86 10.94 -7.53
C GLU A 68 25.45 10.57 -7.98
N MET A 69 25.09 11.01 -9.19
CA MET A 69 23.83 10.65 -9.82
C MET A 69 24.01 9.28 -10.46
N TYR A 70 23.06 8.38 -10.20
CA TYR A 70 23.10 7.03 -10.75
C TYR A 70 22.37 6.98 -12.09
N PRO A 71 22.91 6.22 -13.06
CA PRO A 71 22.29 6.09 -14.36
C PRO A 71 20.94 5.36 -14.26
N PRO A 72 19.99 5.71 -15.13
CA PRO A 72 18.68 5.08 -15.16
C PRO A 72 18.78 3.56 -15.38
N MET A 73 17.83 2.83 -14.81
CA MET A 73 17.65 1.41 -15.06
C MET A 73 16.92 1.18 -16.39
N THR A 74 17.29 0.12 -17.11
CA THR A 74 16.56 -0.26 -18.32
C THR A 74 15.18 -0.81 -17.96
N LYS A 75 14.28 -0.84 -18.94
CA LYS A 75 12.94 -1.41 -18.76
C LYS A 75 12.99 -2.86 -18.28
N GLU A 76 13.92 -3.65 -18.83
CA GLU A 76 14.13 -5.05 -18.46
C GLU A 76 14.64 -5.19 -17.03
N GLU A 77 15.58 -4.34 -16.62
CA GLU A 77 16.07 -4.28 -15.24
C GLU A 77 14.92 -3.96 -14.26
N VAL A 78 14.07 -2.98 -14.60
CA VAL A 78 12.89 -2.64 -13.78
C VAL A 78 11.86 -3.78 -13.76
N GLU A 79 11.62 -4.45 -14.90
CA GLU A 79 10.70 -5.59 -14.98
C GLU A 79 11.18 -6.74 -14.09
N GLU A 80 12.47 -7.08 -14.12
CA GLU A 80 13.06 -8.09 -13.25
C GLU A 80 13.01 -7.66 -11.78
N TRP A 81 13.26 -6.39 -11.50
CA TRP A 81 13.24 -5.84 -10.16
C TRP A 81 11.85 -5.86 -9.51
N LEU A 82 10.79 -5.68 -10.30
CA LEU A 82 9.41 -5.80 -9.84
C LEU A 82 8.92 -7.25 -9.87
N ALA A 83 9.72 -8.20 -10.37
CA ALA A 83 9.23 -9.52 -10.71
C ALA A 83 8.81 -10.35 -9.48
N HIS A 84 9.47 -10.14 -8.34
CA HIS A 84 9.22 -10.86 -7.09
C HIS A 84 8.01 -10.34 -6.31
N ILE A 85 7.39 -9.24 -6.73
CA ILE A 85 6.22 -8.68 -6.06
C ILE A 85 4.96 -9.40 -6.60
N PRO A 86 4.26 -10.16 -5.75
CA PRO A 86 3.08 -10.91 -6.17
C PRO A 86 1.86 -10.00 -6.25
N ILE A 87 1.12 -10.14 -7.33
CA ILE A 87 -0.15 -9.47 -7.60
C ILE A 87 -1.22 -10.53 -7.82
N PHE A 88 -2.41 -10.35 -7.27
CA PHE A 88 -3.45 -11.37 -7.29
C PHE A 88 -4.60 -10.93 -8.19
N ALA A 89 -5.22 -11.86 -8.91
CA ALA A 89 -6.47 -11.60 -9.63
C ALA A 89 -7.38 -12.82 -9.58
N VAL A 90 -8.68 -12.59 -9.74
CA VAL A 90 -9.67 -13.66 -9.87
C VAL A 90 -9.66 -14.14 -11.32
N THR A 91 -9.45 -15.43 -11.51
CA THR A 91 -9.38 -16.08 -12.82
C THR A 91 -10.28 -17.31 -12.86
N ASP A 92 -10.61 -17.75 -14.06
CA ASP A 92 -11.21 -19.07 -14.26
C ASP A 92 -10.17 -20.19 -14.03
N SER A 93 -10.63 -21.43 -14.21
CA SER A 93 -9.82 -22.64 -14.12
C SER A 93 -8.66 -22.69 -15.12
N ASN A 94 -8.81 -22.07 -16.30
CA ASN A 94 -7.80 -21.94 -17.34
C ASN A 94 -6.78 -20.81 -17.10
N GLY A 95 -7.01 -19.96 -16.09
CA GLY A 95 -6.18 -18.79 -15.81
C GLY A 95 -6.55 -17.54 -16.63
N ALA A 96 -7.67 -17.55 -17.35
CA ALA A 96 -8.25 -16.36 -17.95
C ALA A 96 -8.87 -15.50 -16.85
N GLY A 97 -8.51 -14.23 -16.76
CA GLY A 97 -9.01 -13.39 -15.68
C GLY A 97 -10.42 -12.85 -15.93
N VAL A 98 -11.13 -12.63 -14.83
CA VAL A 98 -12.53 -12.23 -14.84
C VAL A 98 -12.64 -10.72 -15.02
N VAL A 99 -13.42 -10.30 -16.01
CA VAL A 99 -13.72 -8.89 -16.26
C VAL A 99 -15.07 -8.54 -15.68
N LEU A 100 -15.09 -7.54 -14.81
CA LEU A 100 -16.28 -7.03 -14.14
C LEU A 100 -16.83 -5.83 -14.90
N ARG A 101 -18.14 -5.71 -14.96
CA ARG A 101 -18.82 -4.51 -15.49
C ARG A 101 -19.50 -3.79 -14.34
N PRO A 102 -18.80 -2.91 -13.61
CA PRO A 102 -19.41 -2.15 -12.51
C PRO A 102 -20.54 -1.25 -13.04
N ASP A 103 -20.41 -0.76 -14.28
CA ASP A 103 -21.43 -0.01 -15.00
C ASP A 103 -21.67 -0.64 -16.39
N ASN A 104 -22.76 -0.28 -17.06
CA ASN A 104 -23.10 -0.84 -18.38
C ASN A 104 -22.05 -0.57 -19.47
N ASP A 105 -21.21 0.47 -19.29
CA ASP A 105 -20.31 0.97 -20.33
C ASP A 105 -18.82 0.72 -20.02
N THR A 106 -18.48 0.24 -18.82
CA THR A 106 -17.08 0.02 -18.43
C THR A 106 -16.81 -1.44 -18.12
N SER A 107 -15.81 -2.01 -18.80
CA SER A 107 -15.29 -3.34 -18.49
C SER A 107 -13.98 -3.16 -17.73
N VAL A 108 -13.88 -3.74 -16.54
CA VAL A 108 -12.78 -3.53 -15.61
C VAL A 108 -12.20 -4.86 -15.17
N PHE A 109 -10.88 -4.97 -15.26
CA PHE A 109 -10.11 -6.07 -14.72
C PHE A 109 -9.38 -5.61 -13.46
N TYR A 110 -9.53 -6.34 -12.36
CA TYR A 110 -8.91 -5.98 -11.08
C TYR A 110 -7.72 -6.89 -10.77
N PHE A 111 -6.60 -6.24 -10.49
CA PHE A 111 -5.41 -6.80 -9.86
C PHE A 111 -5.36 -6.31 -8.41
N PHE A 112 -4.93 -7.14 -7.47
CA PHE A 112 -4.92 -6.84 -6.04
C PHE A 112 -3.51 -7.00 -5.48
N MET A 113 -3.05 -6.02 -4.71
CA MET A 113 -1.80 -6.13 -3.94
C MET A 113 -1.92 -7.12 -2.77
N SER A 114 -3.14 -7.34 -2.26
CA SER A 114 -3.41 -8.22 -1.13
C SER A 114 -4.19 -9.47 -1.55
N PRO A 115 -3.73 -10.68 -1.17
CA PRO A 115 -4.46 -11.91 -1.45
C PRO A 115 -5.78 -11.99 -0.68
N GLN A 116 -5.91 -11.29 0.45
CA GLN A 116 -7.15 -11.27 1.24
C GLN A 116 -8.26 -10.55 0.48
N MET A 117 -7.95 -9.41 -0.16
CA MET A 117 -8.93 -8.69 -0.98
C MET A 117 -9.35 -9.51 -2.20
N ALA A 118 -8.40 -10.18 -2.87
CA ALA A 118 -8.71 -11.07 -3.98
C ALA A 118 -9.62 -12.24 -3.55
N ASN A 119 -9.43 -12.78 -2.34
CA ASN A 119 -10.31 -13.81 -1.76
C ASN A 119 -11.72 -13.27 -1.48
N SER A 120 -11.83 -12.08 -0.91
CA SER A 120 -13.14 -11.45 -0.69
C SER A 120 -13.89 -11.23 -2.01
N THR A 121 -13.20 -10.74 -3.05
CA THR A 121 -13.81 -10.59 -4.39
C THR A 121 -14.19 -11.95 -4.99
N LEU A 122 -13.34 -12.99 -4.83
CA LEU A 122 -13.66 -14.34 -5.28
C LEU A 122 -14.95 -14.86 -4.63
N GLN A 123 -15.09 -14.72 -3.31
CA GLN A 123 -16.27 -15.18 -2.57
C GLN A 123 -17.55 -14.51 -3.08
N THR A 124 -17.54 -13.18 -3.23
CA THR A 124 -18.68 -12.44 -3.77
C THR A 124 -19.05 -12.87 -5.19
N LEU A 125 -18.04 -13.14 -6.03
CA LEU A 125 -18.28 -13.61 -7.41
C LEU A 125 -18.84 -15.03 -7.45
N GLN A 126 -18.38 -15.92 -6.57
CA GLN A 126 -18.88 -17.30 -6.45
C GLN A 126 -20.31 -17.33 -5.92
N GLU A 127 -20.64 -16.50 -4.92
CA GLU A 127 -22.02 -16.35 -4.41
C GLU A 127 -22.99 -15.88 -5.48
N SER A 128 -22.54 -14.99 -6.36
CA SER A 128 -23.35 -14.46 -7.45
C SER A 128 -23.41 -15.39 -8.67
N ASN A 129 -22.47 -16.34 -8.80
CA ASN A 129 -22.31 -17.19 -9.99
C ASN A 129 -21.86 -18.61 -9.62
N GLU A 130 -22.80 -19.43 -9.14
CA GLU A 130 -22.53 -20.81 -8.67
C GLU A 130 -21.92 -21.74 -9.74
N ASN A 131 -22.06 -21.40 -11.02
CA ASN A 131 -21.60 -22.24 -12.14
C ASN A 131 -20.17 -21.91 -12.62
N LEU A 132 -19.51 -20.90 -12.06
CA LEU A 132 -18.18 -20.50 -12.49
C LEU A 132 -17.09 -21.11 -11.59
N ASP A 133 -16.19 -21.87 -12.20
CA ASP A 133 -14.99 -22.39 -11.53
C ASP A 133 -13.93 -21.29 -11.45
N LEU A 134 -14.09 -20.42 -10.45
CA LEU A 134 -13.20 -19.29 -10.18
C LEU A 134 -12.16 -19.63 -9.12
N LYS A 135 -10.95 -19.12 -9.31
CA LYS A 135 -9.81 -19.23 -8.40
C LYS A 135 -9.02 -17.94 -8.33
N ILE A 136 -8.12 -17.84 -7.36
CA ILE A 136 -7.12 -16.77 -7.33
C ILE A 136 -5.87 -17.24 -8.06
N SER A 137 -5.41 -16.44 -9.00
CA SER A 137 -4.11 -16.60 -9.63
C SER A 137 -3.16 -15.50 -9.19
N ALA A 138 -1.90 -15.88 -8.97
CA ALA A 138 -0.83 -14.94 -8.67
C ALA A 138 -0.04 -14.61 -9.95
N PHE A 139 0.24 -13.33 -10.12
CA PHE A 139 0.97 -12.74 -11.22
C PHE A 139 2.16 -11.95 -10.65
N SER A 140 3.12 -11.66 -11.52
CA SER A 140 4.29 -10.87 -11.20
C SER A 140 4.04 -9.41 -11.57
N LEU A 141 4.25 -8.48 -10.64
CA LEU A 141 4.06 -7.04 -10.88
C LEU A 141 4.88 -6.57 -12.08
N GLY A 142 6.16 -6.94 -12.16
CA GLY A 142 7.02 -6.55 -13.28
C GLY A 142 6.46 -6.96 -14.64
N LYS A 143 5.96 -8.19 -14.75
CA LYS A 143 5.38 -8.70 -16.01
C LYS A 143 4.12 -7.95 -16.42
N ILE A 144 3.23 -7.63 -15.46
CA ILE A 144 1.98 -6.93 -15.78
C ILE A 144 2.18 -5.43 -15.93
N TRP A 145 3.19 -4.84 -15.29
CA TRP A 145 3.43 -3.40 -15.27
C TRP A 145 3.57 -2.84 -16.69
N PHE A 146 4.55 -3.33 -17.44
CA PHE A 146 4.82 -2.81 -18.78
C PHE A 146 3.93 -3.40 -19.89
N LYS A 147 3.33 -4.57 -19.66
CA LYS A 147 2.53 -5.26 -20.67
C LYS A 147 1.05 -4.90 -20.61
N ILE A 148 0.56 -4.51 -19.43
CA ILE A 148 -0.87 -4.35 -19.17
C ILE A 148 -1.17 -3.00 -18.54
N LEU A 149 -0.51 -2.65 -17.43
CA LEU A 149 -0.86 -1.46 -16.65
C LEU A 149 -0.36 -0.17 -17.31
N ASN A 150 0.81 -0.20 -17.92
CA ASN A 150 1.47 0.93 -18.57
C ASN A 150 1.80 0.61 -20.05
N SER A 151 0.92 -0.12 -20.72
CA SER A 151 1.05 -0.37 -22.16
C SER A 151 0.53 0.83 -22.95
N GLU A 152 1.34 1.35 -23.86
CA GLU A 152 0.92 2.42 -24.80
C GLU A 152 -0.03 1.92 -25.90
N THR A 153 -0.34 0.62 -25.92
CA THR A 153 -1.17 -0.02 -26.94
C THR A 153 -2.57 -0.30 -26.39
N ASP A 154 -3.59 0.07 -27.16
CA ASP A 154 -4.98 -0.34 -26.88
C ASP A 154 -5.07 -1.87 -26.95
N ASN A 155 -5.06 -2.53 -25.79
CA ASN A 155 -5.16 -3.99 -25.70
C ASN A 155 -6.59 -4.42 -26.05
N GLU A 156 -6.78 -5.02 -27.21
CA GLU A 156 -8.02 -5.70 -27.59
C GLU A 156 -8.09 -7.06 -26.90
N ILE A 157 -9.14 -7.29 -26.10
CA ILE A 157 -9.31 -8.52 -25.33
C ILE A 157 -10.55 -9.25 -25.86
N MET A 158 -10.40 -10.55 -26.10
CA MET A 158 -11.55 -11.42 -26.38
C MET A 158 -12.25 -11.78 -25.07
N LEU A 159 -13.46 -11.24 -24.85
CA LEU A 159 -14.25 -11.52 -23.66
C LEU A 159 -15.20 -12.68 -23.92
N LYS A 160 -14.91 -13.83 -23.31
CA LYS A 160 -15.82 -14.98 -23.33
C LYS A 160 -16.95 -14.79 -22.33
N PRO A 161 -18.23 -14.96 -22.74
CA PRO A 161 -19.34 -14.98 -21.80
C PRO A 161 -19.15 -16.07 -20.73
N PRO A 162 -19.55 -15.82 -19.47
CA PRO A 162 -19.37 -16.79 -18.39
C PRO A 162 -20.07 -18.11 -18.70
N GLY A 163 -19.34 -19.22 -18.66
CA GLY A 163 -19.88 -20.57 -18.90
C GLY A 163 -20.12 -20.93 -20.37
N SER A 164 -19.61 -20.14 -21.32
CA SER A 164 -19.67 -20.46 -22.75
C SER A 164 -18.33 -20.92 -23.31
N ASP A 165 -18.36 -21.97 -24.15
CA ASP A 165 -17.19 -22.45 -24.90
C ASP A 165 -16.97 -21.68 -26.22
N GLU A 166 -17.86 -20.75 -26.57
CA GLU A 166 -17.80 -19.96 -27.79
C GLU A 166 -16.72 -18.86 -27.70
N ASP A 167 -16.11 -18.56 -28.84
CA ASP A 167 -15.16 -17.45 -28.92
C ASP A 167 -15.89 -16.12 -28.71
N GLY A 168 -15.43 -15.39 -27.69
CA GLY A 168 -16.04 -14.16 -27.22
C GLY A 168 -15.93 -13.00 -28.20
N GLU A 169 -16.75 -11.96 -27.98
CA GLU A 169 -16.65 -10.72 -28.73
C GLU A 169 -15.36 -9.97 -28.34
N ALA A 170 -14.63 -9.47 -29.34
CA ALA A 170 -13.47 -8.63 -29.12
C ALA A 170 -13.94 -7.27 -28.59
N ILE A 171 -13.69 -7.01 -27.31
CA ILE A 171 -14.09 -5.77 -26.67
C ILE A 171 -12.84 -4.91 -26.47
N LYS A 172 -12.90 -3.69 -26.99
CA LYS A 172 -11.90 -2.65 -26.77
C LYS A 172 -12.25 -1.87 -25.50
N GLY A 173 -11.22 -1.43 -24.77
CA GLY A 173 -11.39 -0.54 -23.63
C GLY A 173 -11.60 -1.21 -22.27
N VAL A 174 -11.09 -2.43 -22.09
CA VAL A 174 -11.00 -3.00 -20.73
C VAL A 174 -10.00 -2.19 -19.91
N GLN A 175 -10.47 -1.62 -18.81
CA GLN A 175 -9.63 -0.88 -17.87
C GLN A 175 -8.98 -1.84 -16.89
N TYR A 176 -7.66 -1.78 -16.77
CA TYR A 176 -6.94 -2.52 -15.75
C TYR A 176 -6.74 -1.65 -14.52
N ARG A 177 -7.13 -2.17 -13.36
CA ARG A 177 -7.01 -1.47 -12.08
C ARG A 177 -6.19 -2.30 -11.11
N LEU A 178 -5.14 -1.70 -10.58
CA LEU A 178 -4.34 -2.25 -9.50
C LEU A 178 -4.86 -1.71 -8.16
N VAL A 179 -5.33 -2.58 -7.29
CA VAL A 179 -5.96 -2.23 -6.01
C VAL A 179 -4.91 -2.35 -4.90
N PRO A 180 -4.53 -1.24 -4.23
CA PRO A 180 -3.64 -1.28 -3.06
C PRO A 180 -4.34 -1.93 -1.86
N ASP A 181 -3.56 -2.42 -0.88
CA ASP A 181 -4.15 -2.80 0.41
C ASP A 181 -4.80 -1.57 1.06
N THR A 182 -6.07 -1.68 1.43
CA THR A 182 -6.87 -0.57 1.97
C THR A 182 -6.23 0.03 3.24
N ARG A 183 -5.56 -0.81 4.05
CA ARG A 183 -4.89 -0.36 5.28
C ARG A 183 -3.67 0.48 4.97
N ASP A 184 -2.90 0.06 3.97
CA ASP A 184 -1.70 0.77 3.54
C ASP A 184 -2.06 2.07 2.80
N LEU A 185 -3.09 2.06 1.95
CA LEU A 185 -3.62 3.27 1.33
C LEU A 185 -4.12 4.29 2.36
N MET A 186 -4.87 3.83 3.37
CA MET A 186 -5.32 4.72 4.45
C MET A 186 -4.13 5.23 5.28
N GLY A 187 -3.17 4.37 5.60
CA GLY A 187 -1.95 4.75 6.32
C GLY A 187 -1.16 5.83 5.57
N ALA A 188 -1.03 5.70 4.25
CA ALA A 188 -0.40 6.69 3.38
C ALA A 188 -1.13 8.05 3.43
N ARG A 189 -2.46 8.05 3.30
CA ARG A 189 -3.29 9.27 3.42
C ARG A 189 -3.11 9.93 4.79
N MET A 190 -3.17 9.15 5.87
CA MET A 190 -3.00 9.66 7.23
C MET A 190 -1.61 10.28 7.43
N LEU A 191 -0.54 9.65 6.95
CA LEU A 191 0.82 10.19 7.03
C LEU A 191 0.98 11.53 6.32
N LEU A 192 0.23 11.75 5.23
CA LEU A 192 0.27 13.00 4.47
C LEU A 192 -0.60 14.12 5.06
N THR A 193 -1.66 13.78 5.79
CA THR A 193 -2.59 14.77 6.38
C THR A 193 -2.39 15.03 7.86
N MET A 194 -1.55 14.24 8.53
CA MET A 194 -1.18 14.45 9.93
C MET A 194 -0.23 15.64 10.08
N ASP A 195 -0.74 16.68 10.75
CA ASP A 195 0.03 17.85 11.09
C ASP A 195 0.96 17.55 12.28
N PRO A 196 2.08 18.30 12.45
CA PRO A 196 2.97 18.12 13.60
C PRO A 196 2.24 18.16 14.95
N GLU A 197 1.24 19.03 15.08
CA GLU A 197 0.42 19.18 16.28
C GLU A 197 -0.40 17.92 16.60
N ASP A 198 -0.91 17.23 15.57
CA ASP A 198 -1.64 15.97 15.73
C ASP A 198 -0.71 14.85 16.20
N GLY A 199 0.54 14.88 15.70
CA GLY A 199 1.61 13.98 16.14
C GLY A 199 2.01 14.21 17.60
N GLU A 200 2.07 15.45 18.07
CA GLU A 200 2.40 15.75 19.48
C GLU A 200 1.27 15.35 20.44
N LYS A 201 0.01 15.58 20.08
CA LYS A 201 -1.15 15.13 20.88
C LYS A 201 -1.19 13.62 21.08
N LEU A 202 -0.75 12.86 20.06
CA LEU A 202 -0.59 11.42 20.14
C LEU A 202 0.55 10.99 21.08
N LYS A 203 1.64 11.76 21.12
CA LYS A 203 2.79 11.48 22.00
C LYS A 203 2.52 11.79 23.46
N GLU A 204 1.70 12.81 23.75
CA GLU A 204 1.31 13.17 25.12
C GLU A 204 0.43 12.09 25.80
N GLY A 205 0.12 11.00 25.10
CA GLY A 205 -0.65 9.89 25.63
C GLY A 205 -2.15 10.20 25.71
N GLY A 206 -2.60 11.24 25.01
CA GLY A 206 -4.01 11.42 24.71
C GLY A 206 -4.44 10.32 23.76
N SER A 207 -5.26 9.39 24.24
CA SER A 207 -6.01 8.52 23.33
C SER A 207 -6.82 9.44 22.41
N LEU A 208 -6.61 9.34 21.09
CA LEU A 208 -7.57 9.92 20.14
C LEU A 208 -8.95 9.43 20.55
N THR A 209 -9.87 10.36 20.81
CA THR A 209 -11.25 9.95 21.00
C THR A 209 -11.73 9.28 19.70
N ALA A 210 -12.75 8.43 19.77
CA ALA A 210 -13.32 7.84 18.56
C ALA A 210 -13.75 8.92 17.54
N GLU A 211 -14.15 10.09 18.03
CA GLU A 211 -14.51 11.25 17.22
C GLU A 211 -13.29 11.88 16.54
N ASP A 212 -12.16 12.06 17.26
CA ASP A 212 -10.92 12.60 16.69
C ASP A 212 -10.33 11.64 15.63
N ALA A 213 -10.39 10.33 15.88
CA ALA A 213 -9.95 9.33 14.92
C ALA A 213 -10.81 9.36 13.64
N GLN A 214 -12.13 9.49 13.76
CA GLN A 214 -13.03 9.63 12.60
C GLN A 214 -12.79 10.93 11.84
N ALA A 215 -12.55 12.04 12.55
CA ALA A 215 -12.20 13.32 11.95
C ALA A 215 -10.88 13.23 11.17
N ALA A 216 -9.87 12.59 11.74
CA ALA A 216 -8.59 12.35 11.08
C ALA A 216 -8.74 11.46 9.84
N ILE A 217 -9.54 10.39 9.91
CA ILE A 217 -9.83 9.54 8.73
C ILE A 217 -10.54 10.34 7.65
N LYS A 218 -11.55 11.14 8.02
CA LYS A 218 -12.27 11.98 7.05
C LYS A 218 -11.33 12.99 6.39
N LYS A 219 -10.50 13.67 7.17
CA LYS A 219 -9.46 14.59 6.68
C LYS A 219 -8.50 13.88 5.72
N ALA A 220 -8.01 12.70 6.09
CA ALA A 220 -7.13 11.88 5.25
C ALA A 220 -7.78 11.51 3.91
N MET A 221 -9.09 11.22 3.90
CA MET A 221 -9.81 10.90 2.67
C MET A 221 -10.06 12.11 1.76
N THR A 222 -10.23 13.32 2.33
CA THR A 222 -10.62 14.51 1.56
C THR A 222 -9.47 15.45 1.22
N GLU A 223 -8.44 15.51 2.05
CA GLU A 223 -7.38 16.53 1.99
C GLU A 223 -6.02 15.95 1.61
N SER A 224 -5.89 14.64 1.43
CA SER A 224 -4.61 14.04 1.06
C SER A 224 -4.12 14.57 -0.30
N PRO A 225 -2.88 15.12 -0.38
CA PRO A 225 -2.35 15.67 -1.62
C PRO A 225 -2.05 14.60 -2.68
N LYS A 226 -1.72 13.38 -2.26
CA LYS A 226 -1.53 12.17 -3.08
C LYS A 226 -2.51 11.07 -2.65
N PHE A 227 -2.62 9.97 -3.40
CA PHE A 227 -3.46 8.83 -3.03
C PHE A 227 -4.96 9.17 -2.99
N LYS A 228 -5.46 9.93 -3.97
CA LYS A 228 -6.88 10.36 -4.04
C LYS A 228 -7.80 9.27 -4.57
N ASP A 229 -7.29 8.42 -5.45
CA ASP A 229 -7.99 7.30 -6.03
C ASP A 229 -7.83 6.05 -5.16
N ASN A 230 -8.75 5.10 -5.32
CA ASN A 230 -8.72 3.82 -4.60
C ASN A 230 -8.07 2.71 -5.42
N PHE A 231 -7.53 3.04 -6.59
CA PHE A 231 -6.88 2.13 -7.52
C PHE A 231 -5.75 2.87 -8.24
N ASN A 232 -4.78 2.12 -8.73
CA ASN A 232 -3.59 2.57 -9.47
C ASN A 232 -2.62 3.49 -8.70
N GLU A 233 -2.96 3.89 -7.47
CA GLU A 233 -2.07 4.62 -6.56
C GLU A 233 -1.60 3.67 -5.45
N ILE A 234 -0.39 3.11 -5.60
CA ILE A 234 0.14 2.10 -4.70
C ILE A 234 1.22 2.74 -3.81
N PRO A 235 0.98 2.87 -2.50
CA PRO A 235 1.94 3.49 -1.61
C PRO A 235 3.18 2.61 -1.41
N VAL A 236 4.34 3.24 -1.48
CA VAL A 236 5.64 2.65 -1.14
C VAL A 236 6.26 3.48 -0.02
N PHE A 237 6.53 2.82 1.11
CA PHE A 237 7.06 3.43 2.33
C PHE A 237 8.55 3.15 2.47
N MET A 238 9.32 4.14 2.93
CA MET A 238 10.75 3.99 3.19
C MET A 238 11.16 4.81 4.40
N ILE A 239 12.19 4.34 5.11
CA ILE A 239 12.81 5.11 6.21
C ILE A 239 14.22 5.47 5.76
N GLY A 240 14.45 6.76 5.52
CA GLY A 240 15.71 7.26 4.94
C GLY A 240 16.94 6.91 5.77
N GLN A 241 16.81 6.75 7.10
CA GLN A 241 17.90 6.36 8.00
C GLN A 241 18.13 4.84 8.07
N MET A 242 17.21 4.02 7.56
CA MET A 242 17.33 2.57 7.67
C MET A 242 18.17 2.05 6.50
N ARG A 243 19.28 1.39 6.82
CA ARG A 243 20.13 0.66 5.87
C ARG A 243 20.34 -0.75 6.39
N MET A 244 20.05 -1.74 5.55
CA MET A 244 20.31 -3.15 5.85
C MET A 244 21.65 -3.55 5.25
N MET A 245 22.46 -4.35 5.95
CA MET A 245 23.62 -4.96 5.33
C MET A 245 23.16 -6.18 4.52
N LYS A 246 23.56 -6.27 3.24
CA LYS A 246 23.33 -7.47 2.43
C LYS A 246 23.98 -8.68 3.14
N PRO A 247 23.25 -9.78 3.40
CA PRO A 247 23.88 -11.01 3.86
C PRO A 247 24.88 -11.45 2.79
N ALA A 248 26.13 -11.74 3.17
CA ALA A 248 27.13 -12.24 2.24
C ALA A 248 26.63 -13.54 1.60
N GLU A 249 26.47 -13.56 0.28
CA GLU A 249 26.31 -14.80 -0.48
C GLU A 249 27.62 -15.60 -0.37
N ASP A 250 27.52 -16.85 0.08
CA ASP A 250 28.57 -17.87 0.06
C ASP A 250 29.89 -17.58 0.79
N GLY A 251 29.84 -17.34 2.10
CA GLY A 251 30.97 -17.63 3.01
C GLY A 251 32.26 -16.85 2.78
N ALA A 252 32.26 -15.87 1.87
CA ALA A 252 33.33 -14.91 1.70
C ALA A 252 33.24 -13.87 2.81
N VAL A 253 34.11 -14.04 3.81
CA VAL A 253 34.35 -13.07 4.88
C VAL A 253 35.18 -11.92 4.30
N ASP A 254 34.56 -11.03 3.52
CA ASP A 254 35.07 -9.67 3.33
C ASP A 254 34.28 -8.74 4.23
N THR A 255 34.80 -8.59 5.44
CA THR A 255 34.19 -7.95 6.61
C THR A 255 34.15 -6.42 6.55
N GLU A 256 34.44 -5.78 5.42
CA GLU A 256 34.69 -4.32 5.37
C GLU A 256 33.88 -3.54 4.32
N SER A 257 33.08 -4.20 3.49
CA SER A 257 32.25 -3.53 2.47
C SER A 257 30.87 -4.17 2.34
N GLY A 258 30.20 -4.41 3.47
CA GLY A 258 28.80 -4.81 3.47
C GLY A 258 27.96 -3.78 2.72
N GLN A 259 27.55 -4.12 1.50
CA GLN A 259 26.78 -3.21 0.66
C GLN A 259 25.48 -2.86 1.39
N GLN A 260 25.33 -1.57 1.67
CA GLN A 260 24.16 -1.05 2.38
C GLN A 260 22.99 -1.00 1.41
N ILE A 261 21.89 -1.65 1.80
CA ILE A 261 20.67 -1.74 1.02
C ILE A 261 19.60 -0.88 1.68
N LEU A 262 18.86 -0.14 0.86
CA LEU A 262 17.71 0.67 1.28
C LEU A 262 16.41 -0.14 1.13
N PRO A 263 15.78 -0.58 2.23
CA PRO A 263 14.50 -1.28 2.14
C PRO A 263 13.35 -0.30 1.86
N MET A 264 12.49 -0.66 0.92
CA MET A 264 11.23 0.01 0.61
C MET A 264 10.09 -0.99 0.72
N TYR A 265 8.98 -0.59 1.31
CA TYR A 265 7.91 -1.49 1.74
C TYR A 265 6.60 -1.13 1.04
N PHE A 266 5.88 -2.14 0.56
CA PHE A 266 4.48 -1.99 0.13
C PHE A 266 3.48 -2.06 1.29
N SER A 267 3.96 -2.35 2.50
CA SER A 267 3.12 -2.37 3.70
C SER A 267 3.72 -1.54 4.83
N LEU A 268 2.90 -0.61 5.34
CA LEU A 268 3.26 0.26 6.45
C LEU A 268 3.54 -0.56 7.72
N GLN A 269 2.74 -1.61 7.95
CA GLN A 269 2.91 -2.50 9.11
C GLN A 269 4.25 -3.23 9.06
N ASN A 270 4.65 -3.76 7.90
CA ASN A 270 5.94 -4.43 7.74
C ASN A 270 7.12 -3.49 7.97
N MET A 271 7.01 -2.24 7.49
CA MET A 271 8.01 -1.21 7.73
C MET A 271 8.14 -0.90 9.23
N ILE A 272 7.03 -0.66 9.92
CA ILE A 272 7.03 -0.36 11.38
C ILE A 272 7.61 -1.53 12.16
N ALA A 273 7.23 -2.78 11.83
CA ALA A 273 7.77 -3.97 12.49
C ALA A 273 9.29 -4.08 12.29
N THR A 274 9.78 -3.82 11.08
CA THR A 274 11.23 -3.85 10.79
C THR A 274 11.95 -2.73 11.53
N TRP A 275 11.38 -1.54 11.58
CA TRP A 275 11.92 -0.41 12.34
C TRP A 275 12.02 -0.73 13.83
N GLN A 276 10.96 -1.26 14.45
CA GLN A 276 10.99 -1.65 15.87
C GLN A 276 12.08 -2.70 16.16
N GLN A 277 12.26 -3.67 15.26
CA GLN A 277 13.34 -4.66 15.37
C GLN A 277 14.72 -4.00 15.22
N PHE A 278 14.86 -3.05 14.30
CA PHE A 278 16.11 -2.30 14.11
C PHE A 278 16.47 -1.49 15.37
N MET A 279 15.50 -0.76 15.92
CA MET A 279 15.67 0.04 17.14
C MET A 279 15.98 -0.79 18.37
N SER A 280 15.44 -2.01 18.46
CA SER A 280 15.76 -2.93 19.57
C SER A 280 17.23 -3.32 19.62
N LYS A 281 17.95 -3.21 18.50
CA LYS A 281 19.39 -3.51 18.38
C LYS A 281 20.28 -2.28 18.57
N GLN A 282 19.73 -1.08 18.44
CA GLN A 282 20.47 0.19 18.58
C GLN A 282 20.13 0.88 19.89
N THR A 283 20.90 0.58 20.95
CA THR A 283 20.71 1.18 22.28
C THR A 283 20.86 2.71 22.26
N GLU A 284 21.69 3.24 21.38
CA GLU A 284 21.95 4.68 21.24
C GLU A 284 20.85 5.44 20.47
N ALA A 285 20.02 4.73 19.70
CA ALA A 285 18.94 5.33 18.93
C ALA A 285 17.61 5.31 19.68
N GLN A 286 17.55 4.78 20.91
CA GLN A 286 16.29 4.70 21.67
C GLN A 286 15.59 6.06 21.76
N GLY A 287 14.37 6.15 21.21
CA GLY A 287 13.58 7.37 21.14
C GLY A 287 13.68 8.15 19.83
N MET A 288 14.51 7.72 18.87
CA MET A 288 14.51 8.31 17.52
C MET A 288 13.23 7.93 16.78
N GLU A 289 12.57 8.94 16.23
CA GLU A 289 11.39 8.77 15.40
C GLU A 289 11.79 8.41 13.96
N PRO A 290 11.09 7.47 13.31
CA PRO A 290 11.37 7.13 11.93
C PRO A 290 10.98 8.31 11.03
N ALA A 291 11.91 8.81 10.22
CA ALA A 291 11.55 9.72 9.14
C ALA A 291 11.02 8.89 7.96
N ILE A 292 9.71 8.68 7.98
CA ILE A 292 9.01 7.93 6.94
C ILE A 292 8.85 8.83 5.71
N SER A 293 9.42 8.39 4.59
CA SER A 293 9.15 8.94 3.27
C SER A 293 8.17 8.03 2.54
N LEU A 294 7.32 8.64 1.71
CA LEU A 294 6.22 8.00 1.02
C LEU A 294 6.25 8.43 -0.45
N MET A 295 6.20 7.44 -1.33
CA MET A 295 6.09 7.64 -2.78
C MET A 295 5.05 6.71 -3.39
N ASP A 296 4.54 7.08 -4.55
CA ASP A 296 3.68 6.19 -5.34
C ASP A 296 4.52 5.23 -6.18
N LEU A 297 4.00 4.04 -6.47
CA LEU A 297 4.67 3.05 -7.33
C LEU A 297 4.98 3.58 -8.74
N ASN A 298 4.11 4.39 -9.35
CA ASN A 298 4.40 4.99 -10.65
C ASN A 298 5.58 5.96 -10.53
N GLU A 299 5.61 6.78 -9.47
CA GLU A 299 6.71 7.69 -9.19
C GLU A 299 8.03 6.93 -8.93
N LEU A 300 7.97 5.81 -8.20
CA LEU A 300 9.11 4.93 -8.00
C LEU A 300 9.65 4.41 -9.32
N VAL A 301 8.80 3.83 -10.17
CA VAL A 301 9.22 3.28 -11.46
C VAL A 301 9.76 4.37 -12.38
N GLN A 302 9.13 5.54 -12.39
CA GLN A 302 9.63 6.69 -13.14
C GLN A 302 11.03 7.09 -12.66
N LYS A 303 11.24 7.21 -11.34
CA LYS A 303 12.57 7.52 -10.77
C LYS A 303 13.60 6.45 -11.09
N MET A 304 13.23 5.17 -11.15
CA MET A 304 14.14 4.10 -11.59
C MET A 304 14.57 4.28 -13.05
N GLN A 305 13.73 4.88 -13.89
CA GLN A 305 13.98 5.11 -15.32
C GLN A 305 14.63 6.47 -15.62
N GLU A 306 14.83 7.30 -14.61
CA GLU A 306 15.46 8.60 -14.70
C GLU A 306 16.76 8.63 -13.88
N GLU A 307 17.64 9.56 -14.22
CA GLU A 307 18.86 9.79 -13.46
C GLU A 307 18.51 10.24 -12.03
N SER A 308 19.01 9.53 -11.02
CA SER A 308 18.56 9.69 -9.63
C SER A 308 19.71 9.61 -8.63
N GLU A 309 19.59 10.32 -7.50
CA GLU A 309 20.55 10.25 -6.37
C GLU A 309 20.54 8.89 -5.65
N ILE A 310 19.51 8.08 -5.89
CA ILE A 310 19.34 6.75 -5.30
C ILE A 310 19.74 5.71 -6.33
N ASP A 311 20.73 4.88 -6.00
CA ASP A 311 20.98 3.65 -6.75
C ASP A 311 19.89 2.63 -6.46
N PHE A 312 18.89 2.56 -7.34
CA PHE A 312 17.78 1.61 -7.21
C PHE A 312 18.21 0.15 -7.32
N ARG A 313 19.42 -0.14 -7.80
CA ARG A 313 20.00 -1.50 -7.78
C ARG A 313 20.39 -1.94 -6.36
N ASN A 314 20.53 -0.99 -5.44
CA ASN A 314 20.82 -1.21 -4.01
C ASN A 314 19.60 -0.96 -3.12
N VAL A 315 18.41 -0.95 -3.71
CA VAL A 315 17.15 -0.93 -2.96
C VAL A 315 16.73 -2.38 -2.68
N LEU A 316 15.81 -2.60 -1.74
CA LEU A 316 15.12 -3.87 -1.60
C LEU A 316 13.63 -3.60 -1.48
N LEU A 317 12.86 -4.03 -2.49
CA LEU A 317 11.41 -3.94 -2.46
C LEU A 317 10.84 -5.11 -1.65
N ILE A 318 10.13 -4.78 -0.57
CA ILE A 318 9.56 -5.75 0.35
C ILE A 318 8.05 -5.82 0.08
N PRO A 319 7.56 -6.94 -0.48
CA PRO A 319 6.14 -7.09 -0.80
C PRO A 319 5.27 -7.08 0.48
N PRO A 320 3.96 -6.85 0.34
CA PRO A 320 3.05 -6.98 1.48
C PRO A 320 3.05 -8.45 1.90
N VAL A 321 3.39 -8.71 3.15
CA VAL A 321 3.32 -10.06 3.72
C VAL A 321 1.87 -10.23 4.18
N PRO A 322 1.12 -11.22 3.67
CA PRO A 322 -0.19 -11.49 4.22
C PRO A 322 -0.02 -11.77 5.70
N MET A 323 -0.79 -11.09 6.55
CA MET A 323 -0.85 -11.47 7.95
C MET A 323 -1.38 -12.90 7.98
N ALA A 324 -0.48 -13.88 8.10
CA ALA A 324 -0.86 -15.20 8.49
C ALA A 324 -1.66 -15.03 9.79
N ALA A 325 -2.79 -15.73 9.91
CA ALA A 325 -3.55 -15.85 11.14
C ALA A 325 -2.73 -16.65 12.19
N GLY A 326 -1.54 -16.15 12.51
CA GLY A 326 -0.40 -16.90 13.01
C GLY A 326 0.78 -15.98 13.36
N GLY A 327 0.54 -15.01 14.24
CA GLY A 327 1.57 -14.59 15.20
C GLY A 327 2.00 -15.77 16.09
N PRO A 328 3.05 -15.63 16.92
CA PRO A 328 3.73 -16.76 17.57
C PRO A 328 2.73 -17.66 18.30
N ALA A 329 2.85 -18.97 18.07
CA ALA A 329 1.95 -20.03 18.50
C ALA A 329 1.14 -19.68 19.76
N ALA A 330 -0.12 -19.32 19.56
CA ALA A 330 -1.07 -19.18 20.64
C ALA A 330 -1.19 -20.55 21.32
N THR A 331 -0.73 -20.60 22.57
CA THR A 331 -1.04 -21.69 23.48
C THR A 331 -2.56 -21.88 23.46
N GLN A 332 -3.01 -23.10 23.13
CA GLN A 332 -4.42 -23.45 23.09
C GLN A 332 -5.08 -23.08 24.41
N VAL A 333 -6.05 -22.16 24.37
CA VAL A 333 -6.97 -21.93 25.48
C VAL A 333 -8.23 -22.75 25.19
N PRO A 334 -8.80 -23.47 26.16
CA PRO A 334 -9.91 -24.40 25.91
C PRO A 334 -11.18 -23.67 25.48
N ASN A 335 -11.95 -24.32 24.61
CA ASN A 335 -13.30 -23.95 24.23
C ASN A 335 -14.17 -23.78 25.49
N ASP A 336 -14.52 -22.53 25.80
CA ASP A 336 -15.70 -22.23 26.61
C ASP A 336 -16.66 -21.37 25.79
N VAL A 337 -17.93 -21.71 25.98
CA VAL A 337 -19.12 -21.39 25.21
C VAL A 337 -19.27 -19.88 24.99
N ASP A 338 -19.24 -19.45 23.73
CA ASP A 338 -19.46 -18.05 23.35
C ASP A 338 -20.98 -17.73 23.28
N PRO A 339 -21.51 -16.84 24.13
CA PRO A 339 -22.91 -16.39 24.08
C PRO A 339 -23.22 -15.41 22.93
N MET A 340 -22.29 -15.17 22.00
CA MET A 340 -22.49 -14.30 20.83
C MET A 340 -23.17 -14.98 19.63
N ALA A 341 -23.49 -16.27 19.69
CA ALA A 341 -24.15 -17.01 18.60
C ALA A 341 -25.63 -16.62 18.33
N GLN A 342 -26.11 -15.50 18.87
CA GLN A 342 -27.52 -15.10 18.79
C GLN A 342 -27.77 -13.66 18.31
N MET A 343 -26.88 -13.11 17.49
CA MET A 343 -27.19 -11.90 16.71
C MET A 343 -27.07 -12.26 15.23
N GLY A 344 -28.23 -12.52 14.63
CA GLY A 344 -28.40 -12.95 13.24
C GLY A 344 -27.74 -12.00 12.26
N GLY A 345 -27.11 -12.60 11.25
CA GLY A 345 -26.50 -11.89 10.14
C GLY A 345 -27.53 -11.35 9.17
N ASP A 346 -27.26 -10.14 8.71
CA ASP A 346 -27.62 -9.69 7.37
C ASP A 346 -26.31 -9.49 6.60
N THR A 347 -25.95 -10.51 5.84
CA THR A 347 -24.91 -10.47 4.81
C THR A 347 -25.56 -9.98 3.53
N LEU A 348 -25.06 -8.88 2.96
CA LEU A 348 -24.91 -8.46 1.55
C LEU A 348 -25.74 -9.11 0.40
N GLY A 349 -26.89 -9.70 0.69
CA GLY A 349 -27.76 -10.42 -0.25
C GLY A 349 -29.24 -10.09 -0.09
N ASP A 350 -29.59 -9.12 0.75
CA ASP A 350 -30.91 -8.51 0.76
C ASP A 350 -30.70 -6.99 0.72
N LEU A 351 -30.88 -6.38 -0.46
CA LEU A 351 -31.32 -5.00 -0.71
C LEU A 351 -31.35 -4.68 -2.21
#